data_AF-A0A537QW38-F1
#
_entry.id   AF-A0A537QW38-F1
#
_cell.length_a   1.000
_cell.length_b   1.000
_cell.length_c   1.000
_cell.angle_alpha   90.00
_cell.angle_beta   90.00
_cell.angle_gamma   90.00
#
_symmetry.space_group_name_H-M   'P 1'
#
loop_
_entity.id
_entity.type
_entity.pdbx_description
1 polymer ?
#
loop_
_entity_poly.entity_id
_entity_poly.type
_entity_poly.pdbx_seq_one_letter_code
_entity_poly.pdbx_strand_id
1 'polypeptide(L)'
;LTLAVAVRGPVTTIEGLAEQGGALHPMQQAFIDQDAFQCGYCTPGQIVSAIGCVAEGHAGSDAEIREHMSGNLCRCAAYPNIVKAINQAKGEMRS
;
A
#
# COMPACT_ATOMS: atom_id res chain seq x y z
N LEU A 1 10.97 -11.11 7.32
CA LEU A 1 12.20 -10.51 7.87
C LEU A 1 13.29 -10.63 6.82
N THR A 2 14.03 -9.55 6.57
CA THR A 2 15.12 -9.52 5.57
C THR A 2 16.40 -9.07 6.25
N LEU A 3 17.47 -9.87 6.15
CA LEU A 3 18.78 -9.49 6.70
C LEU A 3 19.42 -8.42 5.80
N ALA A 4 19.98 -7.36 6.39
CA ALA A 4 20.59 -6.27 5.63
C ALA A 4 21.68 -6.76 4.66
N VAL A 5 22.49 -7.75 5.07
CA VAL A 5 23.54 -8.36 4.23
C VAL A 5 23.01 -9.06 2.97
N ALA A 6 21.73 -9.44 2.96
CA ALA A 6 21.12 -10.13 1.82
C ALA A 6 20.54 -9.16 0.77
N VAL A 7 20.43 -7.86 1.07
CA VAL A 7 19.83 -6.87 0.16
C VAL A 7 20.83 -6.47 -0.92
N ARG A 8 20.42 -6.54 -2.18
CA ARG A 8 21.18 -6.03 -3.33
C ARG A 8 20.33 -4.97 -4.04
N GLY A 9 20.77 -3.72 -4.00
CA GLY A 9 20.06 -2.59 -4.61
C GLY A 9 19.36 -1.67 -3.58
N PRO A 10 18.65 -0.65 -4.06
CA PRO A 10 17.98 0.34 -3.20
C PRO A 10 16.79 -0.27 -2.45
N VAL A 11 16.50 0.30 -1.27
CA VAL A 11 15.31 -0.01 -0.46
C VAL A 11 14.44 1.23 -0.42
N THR A 12 13.16 1.07 -0.76
CA THR A 12 12.16 2.13 -0.67
C THR A 12 11.28 1.92 0.57
N THR A 13 11.13 2.98 1.37
CA THR A 13 10.22 3.03 2.53
C THR A 13 9.03 3.94 2.23
N ILE A 14 8.09 4.06 3.17
CA ILE A 14 6.90 4.91 3.03
C ILE A 14 7.24 6.37 2.67
N GLU A 15 8.32 6.91 3.23
CA GLU A 15 8.79 8.27 2.98
C GLU A 15 9.39 8.44 1.58
N GLY A 16 9.97 7.35 1.04
CA GLY A 16 10.58 7.33 -0.29
C GLY A 16 9.59 7.22 -1.45
N LEU A 17 8.28 7.14 -1.17
CA LEU A 17 7.25 7.02 -2.20
C LEU A 17 6.82 8.37 -2.80
N ALA A 18 6.89 9.45 -2.03
CA ALA A 18 6.49 10.77 -2.50
C ALA A 18 7.56 11.36 -3.45
N GLU A 19 7.12 12.10 -4.46
CA GLU A 19 8.03 12.75 -5.41
C GLU A 19 8.75 13.96 -4.80
N GLN A 20 9.85 14.36 -5.45
CA GLN A 20 10.55 15.61 -5.18
C GLN A 20 9.60 16.79 -5.47
N GLY A 21 9.08 17.43 -4.42
CA GLY A 21 8.04 18.46 -4.53
C GLY A 21 6.81 18.18 -3.66
N GLY A 22 6.75 17.01 -3.04
CA GLY A 22 5.71 16.67 -2.06
C GLY A 22 4.43 16.09 -2.66
N ALA A 23 4.43 15.79 -3.96
CA ALA A 23 3.34 15.04 -4.58
C ALA A 23 3.34 13.61 -3.99
N LEU A 24 2.19 13.22 -3.45
CA LEU A 24 2.01 11.88 -2.88
C LEU A 24 1.94 10.83 -3.98
N HIS A 25 2.45 9.65 -3.68
CA HIS A 25 2.22 8.48 -4.53
C HIS A 25 0.71 8.19 -4.63
N PRO A 26 0.16 7.74 -5.78
CA PRO A 26 -1.27 7.45 -5.93
C PRO A 26 -1.86 6.58 -4.81
N MET A 27 -1.10 5.57 -4.35
CA MET A 27 -1.51 4.75 -3.20
C MET A 27 -1.61 5.52 -1.88
N GLN A 28 -0.70 6.47 -1.62
CA GLN A 28 -0.79 7.34 -0.43
C GLN A 28 -2.02 8.25 -0.52
N GLN A 29 -2.28 8.82 -1.68
CA GLN A 29 -3.45 9.67 -1.91
C GLN A 29 -4.76 8.89 -1.78
N ALA A 30 -4.86 7.70 -2.37
CA ALA A 30 -6.05 6.86 -2.27
C ALA A 30 -6.37 6.43 -0.82
N PHE A 31 -5.35 6.28 0.03
CA PHE A 31 -5.58 6.03 1.46
C PHE A 31 -6.23 7.20 2.18
N ILE A 32 -5.95 8.43 1.74
CA ILE A 32 -6.61 9.66 2.22
C ILE A 32 -8.03 9.71 1.68
N ASP A 33 -8.20 9.56 0.36
CA ASP A 33 -9.50 9.71 -0.29
C ASP A 33 -10.56 8.70 0.18
N GLN A 34 -10.12 7.50 0.57
CA GLN A 34 -11.00 6.40 0.99
C GLN A 34 -11.11 6.26 2.51
N ASP A 35 -10.53 7.16 3.31
CA ASP A 35 -10.43 7.03 4.77
C ASP A 35 -9.89 5.64 5.18
N ALA A 36 -8.81 5.21 4.53
CA ALA A 36 -8.23 3.87 4.70
C ALA A 36 -7.27 3.75 5.90
N PHE A 37 -7.38 4.68 6.86
CA PHE A 37 -6.61 4.69 8.09
C PHE A 37 -7.40 5.29 9.25
N GLN A 38 -6.93 5.04 10.48
CA GLN A 38 -7.41 5.71 11.69
C GLN A 38 -6.22 6.11 12.56
N CYS A 39 -5.74 5.21 13.45
CA CYS A 39 -4.59 5.51 14.31
C CYS A 39 -3.26 5.67 13.57
N GLY A 40 -3.20 5.33 12.28
CA GLY A 40 -2.04 5.50 11.42
C GLY A 40 -0.91 4.48 11.61
N TYR A 41 -0.89 3.72 12.71
CA TYR A 41 0.26 2.86 13.04
C TYR A 41 0.59 1.81 11.99
N CYS A 42 -0.44 1.13 11.44
CA CYS A 42 -0.26 0.13 10.40
C CYS A 42 -0.11 0.73 8.99
N THR A 43 -0.44 2.01 8.80
CA THR A 43 -0.61 2.63 7.48
C THR A 43 0.64 2.56 6.61
N PRO A 44 1.86 2.81 7.11
CA PRO A 44 3.08 2.63 6.32
C PRO A 44 3.23 1.22 5.72
N GLY A 45 3.01 0.17 6.53
CA GLY A 45 3.11 -1.21 6.08
C GLY A 45 2.00 -1.59 5.09
N GLN A 46 0.78 -1.10 5.34
CA GLN A 46 -0.36 -1.27 4.43
C GLN A 46 -0.08 -0.65 3.05
N ILE A 47 0.42 0.58 2.98
CA ILE A 47 0.67 1.28 1.70
C ILE A 47 1.78 0.59 0.90
N VAL A 48 2.91 0.25 1.53
CA VAL A 48 4.02 -0.41 0.83
C VAL A 48 3.62 -1.80 0.33
N SER A 49 2.89 -2.57 1.15
CA SER A 49 2.38 -3.88 0.74
C SER A 49 1.32 -3.77 -0.36
N ALA A 50 0.46 -2.75 -0.32
CA ALA A 50 -0.55 -2.49 -1.34
C ALA A 50 0.06 -2.17 -2.70
N ILE A 51 1.17 -1.41 -2.74
CA ILE A 51 1.92 -1.16 -3.96
C ILE A 51 2.47 -2.46 -4.53
N GLY A 52 3.07 -3.31 -3.69
CA GLY A 52 3.53 -4.66 -4.07
C GLY A 52 2.39 -5.51 -4.64
N CYS A 53 1.26 -5.57 -3.94
CA CYS A 53 0.05 -6.27 -4.37
C CYS A 53 -0.38 -5.89 -5.80
N VAL A 54 -0.40 -4.58 -6.11
CA VAL A 54 -0.76 -4.11 -7.46
C VAL A 54 0.34 -4.41 -8.49
N ALA A 55 1.59 -4.14 -8.15
CA ALA A 55 2.74 -4.30 -9.04
C ALA A 55 3.00 -5.77 -9.43
N GLU A 56 2.74 -6.70 -8.50
CA GLU A 56 2.89 -8.15 -8.70
C GLU A 56 1.66 -8.78 -9.37
N GLY A 57 0.60 -8.00 -9.61
CA GLY A 57 -0.59 -8.46 -10.31
C GLY A 57 -1.63 -9.15 -9.43
N HIS A 58 -1.54 -9.00 -8.10
CA HIS A 58 -2.43 -9.61 -7.11
C HIS A 58 -3.67 -8.76 -6.76
N ALA A 59 -4.02 -7.82 -7.63
CA ALA A 59 -5.17 -6.93 -7.46
C ALA A 59 -6.26 -7.16 -8.53
N GLY A 60 -6.49 -8.41 -8.94
CA GLY A 60 -7.50 -8.78 -9.93
C GLY A 60 -8.93 -8.78 -9.38
N SER A 61 -9.09 -8.99 -8.08
CA SER A 61 -10.39 -8.93 -7.39
C SER A 61 -10.23 -8.54 -5.91
N ASP A 62 -11.32 -8.11 -5.27
CA ASP A 62 -11.33 -7.81 -3.84
C ASP A 62 -10.91 -9.01 -2.97
N ALA A 63 -11.26 -10.23 -3.37
CA ALA A 63 -10.87 -11.44 -2.64
C ALA A 63 -9.37 -11.66 -2.71
N GLU A 64 -8.78 -11.47 -3.89
CA GLU A 64 -7.34 -11.58 -4.10
C GLU A 64 -6.56 -10.51 -3.32
N ILE A 65 -7.04 -9.27 -3.35
CA ILE A 65 -6.46 -8.16 -2.57
C ILE A 65 -6.47 -8.51 -1.08
N ARG A 66 -7.60 -9.00 -0.54
CA ARG A 66 -7.70 -9.38 0.87
C ARG A 66 -6.74 -10.49 1.25
N GLU A 67 -6.62 -11.51 0.40
CA GLU A 67 -5.72 -12.63 0.64
C GLU A 67 -4.26 -12.17 0.65
N HIS A 68 -3.85 -11.43 -0.37
CA HIS A 68 -2.46 -10.94 -0.48
C HIS A 68 -2.11 -9.95 0.64
N MET A 69 -3.07 -9.14 1.08
CA MET A 69 -2.89 -8.17 2.17
C MET A 69 -3.05 -8.78 3.57
N SER A 70 -3.37 -10.07 3.71
CA SER A 70 -3.67 -10.73 4.99
C SER A 70 -2.53 -10.66 6.03
N GLY A 71 -1.29 -10.50 5.57
CA GLY A 71 -0.13 -10.29 6.43
C GLY A 71 -0.05 -8.91 7.10
N ASN A 72 -0.91 -7.96 6.71
CA ASN A 72 -0.91 -6.59 7.22
C ASN A 72 -2.11 -6.37 8.16
N LEU A 73 -1.85 -6.35 9.46
CA LEU A 73 -2.89 -6.24 10.48
C LEU A 73 -3.26 -4.78 10.79
N CYS A 74 -4.56 -4.51 10.88
CA CYS A 74 -5.14 -3.24 11.28
C CYS A 74 -6.09 -3.43 12.46
N ARG A 75 -5.73 -2.88 13.64
CA ARG A 75 -6.58 -2.98 14.84
C ARG A 75 -7.81 -2.07 14.81
N CYS A 76 -7.73 -0.99 14.03
CA CYS A 76 -8.82 -0.05 13.77
C CYS A 76 -9.89 -0.60 12.81
N ALA A 77 -9.64 -1.75 12.19
CA ALA A 77 -10.54 -2.41 11.24
C ALA A 77 -10.86 -1.59 9.96
N ALA A 78 -9.87 -0.86 9.43
CA ALA A 78 -10.02 -0.09 8.18
C ALA A 78 -10.00 -0.94 6.89
N TYR A 79 -9.97 -2.28 6.99
CA TYR A 79 -9.77 -3.18 5.84
C TYR A 79 -10.71 -2.95 4.64
N PRO A 80 -12.03 -2.71 4.81
CA PRO A 80 -12.90 -2.43 3.67
C PRO A 80 -12.45 -1.19 2.88
N ASN A 81 -11.97 -0.16 3.58
CA ASN A 81 -11.48 1.06 2.96
C ASN A 81 -10.09 0.90 2.35
N ILE A 82 -9.23 0.07 2.95
CA ILE A 82 -7.94 -0.32 2.36
C ILE A 82 -8.13 -0.99 1.01
N VAL A 83 -9.10 -1.92 0.89
CA VAL A 83 -9.42 -2.57 -0.40
C VAL A 83 -9.92 -1.55 -1.44
N LYS A 84 -10.75 -0.59 -1.04
CA LYS A 84 -11.19 0.51 -1.93
C LYS A 84 -10.01 1.37 -2.39
N ALA A 85 -9.11 1.74 -1.49
CA ALA A 85 -7.92 2.54 -1.82
C ALA A 85 -7.02 1.83 -2.82
N ILE A 86 -6.80 0.52 -2.66
CA ILE A 86 -6.02 -0.30 -3.60
C ILE A 86 -6.66 -0.30 -4.98
N ASN A 87 -7.98 -0.50 -5.06
CA ASN A 87 -8.71 -0.47 -6.32
C ASN A 87 -8.64 0.90 -7.02
N GLN A 88 -8.75 2.00 -6.26
CA GLN A 88 -8.58 3.36 -6.79
C GLN A 88 -7.17 3.55 -7.35
N ALA A 89 -6.14 3.35 -6.53
CA ALA A 89 -4.75 3.59 -6.90
C ALA A 89 -4.28 2.69 -8.06
N LYS A 90 -4.79 1.45 -8.16
CA LYS A 90 -4.49 0.53 -9.27
C LYS A 90 -4.80 1.15 -10.64
N GLY A 91 -5.87 1.94 -10.76
CA GLY A 91 -6.23 2.62 -12.00
C GLY A 91 -5.21 3.69 -12.39
N GLU A 92 -4.65 4.38 -11.41
CA GLU A 92 -3.73 5.51 -11.57
C GLU A 92 -2.27 5.05 -11.74
N MET A 93 -1.87 3.95 -11.12
CA MET A 93 -0.50 3.39 -11.19
C MET A 93 -0.16 2.71 -12.53
N ARG A 94 -1.17 2.37 -13.34
CA ARG A 94 -0.98 1.72 -14.66
C ARG A 94 -0.90 2.73 -15.81
N SER A 95 -0.86 4.03 -15.50
CA SER A 95 -0.84 5.15 -16.46
C SER A 95 0.58 5.55 -16.86
#